data_AF-A0A954FHC8-F1
#
_entry.id   AF-A0A954FHC8-F1
#
_cell.length_a   1.000
_cell.length_b   1.000
_cell.length_c   1.000
_cell.angle_alpha   90.00
_cell.angle_beta   90.00
_cell.angle_gamma   90.00
#
_symmetry.space_group_name_H-M   'P 1'
#
loop_
_entity.id
_entity.type
_entity.pdbx_description
1 polymer ?
#
loop_
_entity_poly.entity_id
_entity_poly.type
_entity_poly.pdbx_seq_one_letter_code
_entity_poly.pdbx_strand_id
1 'polypeptide(L)'
;GYHFVIGNGNGMPDGAIESTFRWLEQMHGAHAGDNKYNQHGIGICLVGNFEKEPPTDAQLAAVKKLVGVLKAEYNITSDHVQGHRDVKATACPGKYFPMSEVASAIELPVYGATEPAGQTPASKMELATRK
;
A
#
# COMPACT_ATOMS: atom_id res chain seq x y z
N GLY A 1 -15.12 6.40 0.48
CA GLY A 1 -14.26 7.34 -0.28
C GLY A 1 -12.81 6.91 -0.11
N TYR A 2 -12.13 6.65 -1.21
CA TYR A 2 -10.73 6.20 -1.27
C TYR A 2 -9.80 7.37 -1.58
N HIS A 3 -8.50 7.21 -1.37
CA HIS A 3 -7.47 8.17 -1.80
C HIS A 3 -7.05 7.88 -3.24
N PHE A 4 -6.90 6.59 -3.57
CA PHE A 4 -6.51 6.13 -4.90
C PHE A 4 -7.52 5.11 -5.46
N VAL A 5 -7.63 5.09 -6.79
CA VAL A 5 -8.38 4.06 -7.54
C VAL A 5 -7.46 3.45 -8.59
N ILE A 6 -7.59 2.14 -8.83
CA ILE A 6 -6.84 1.40 -9.85
C ILE A 6 -7.82 0.73 -10.82
N GLY A 7 -7.61 0.98 -12.11
CA GLY A 7 -8.56 0.65 -13.18
C GLY A 7 -8.46 -0.80 -13.61
N ASN A 8 -9.53 -1.31 -14.23
CA ASN A 8 -9.61 -2.68 -14.75
C ASN A 8 -9.81 -2.72 -16.28
N GLY A 9 -9.60 -1.59 -16.97
CA GLY A 9 -9.83 -1.45 -18.41
C GLY A 9 -11.25 -1.03 -18.79
N ASN A 10 -12.19 -0.91 -17.86
CA ASN A 10 -13.54 -0.42 -18.13
C ASN A 10 -13.77 0.95 -17.47
N GLY A 11 -13.89 2.00 -18.29
CA GLY A 11 -14.02 3.39 -17.84
C GLY A 11 -12.71 4.04 -17.39
N MET A 12 -11.76 3.25 -16.90
CA MET A 12 -10.39 3.65 -16.60
C MET A 12 -9.41 2.60 -17.12
N PRO A 13 -8.26 2.96 -17.74
CA PRO A 13 -7.32 2.00 -18.30
C PRO A 13 -6.87 0.96 -17.26
N ASP A 14 -6.61 -0.26 -17.71
CA ASP A 14 -6.21 -1.35 -16.82
C ASP A 14 -4.88 -1.05 -16.14
N GLY A 15 -4.84 -1.18 -14.82
CA GLY A 15 -3.67 -0.84 -14.00
C GLY A 15 -3.35 0.66 -13.88
N ALA A 16 -4.14 1.56 -14.49
CA ALA A 16 -3.96 2.99 -14.26
C ALA A 16 -4.24 3.33 -12.79
N ILE A 17 -3.38 4.14 -12.18
CA ILE A 17 -3.53 4.62 -10.80
C ILE A 17 -3.98 6.07 -10.87
N GLU A 18 -5.16 6.35 -10.33
CA GLU A 18 -5.70 7.71 -10.26
C GLU A 18 -5.80 8.18 -8.81
N SER A 19 -5.32 9.40 -8.57
CA SER A 19 -5.52 10.10 -7.30
C SER A 19 -6.91 10.73 -7.28
N THR A 20 -7.67 10.46 -6.23
CA THR A 20 -8.97 11.12 -6.02
C THR A 20 -8.79 12.48 -5.37
N PHE A 21 -9.86 13.27 -5.31
CA PHE A 21 -9.88 14.54 -4.58
C PHE A 21 -9.43 14.41 -3.11
N ARG A 22 -9.66 13.26 -2.46
CA ARG A 22 -9.24 13.06 -1.06
C ARG A 22 -7.73 13.02 -0.90
N TRP A 23 -7.02 12.43 -1.88
CA TRP A 23 -5.56 12.49 -1.88
C TRP A 23 -5.08 13.90 -2.21
N LEU A 24 -5.63 14.52 -3.26
CA LEU A 24 -5.19 15.83 -3.73
C LEU A 24 -5.40 16.93 -2.68
N GLU A 25 -6.48 16.86 -1.92
CA GLU A 25 -6.83 17.81 -0.86
C GLU A 25 -6.36 17.34 0.53
N GLN A 26 -5.62 16.23 0.61
CA GLN A 26 -5.11 15.63 1.86
C GLN A 26 -6.20 15.45 2.93
N MET A 27 -7.37 14.99 2.50
CA MET A 27 -8.53 14.74 3.35
C MET A 27 -8.51 13.32 3.90
N HIS A 28 -9.11 13.13 5.08
CA HIS A 28 -9.40 11.80 5.60
C HIS A 28 -10.20 10.94 4.61
N GLY A 29 -9.99 9.64 4.67
CA GLY A 29 -10.75 8.64 3.93
C GLY A 29 -12.19 8.48 4.43
N ALA A 30 -12.95 7.68 3.70
CA ALA A 30 -14.26 7.16 4.12
C ALA A 30 -14.44 5.74 3.59
N HIS A 31 -13.39 4.92 3.65
CA HIS A 31 -13.26 3.61 2.99
C HIS A 31 -13.38 2.44 3.96
N ALA A 32 -13.03 2.62 5.24
CA ALA A 32 -13.02 1.55 6.22
C ALA A 32 -14.36 1.38 6.94
N GLY A 33 -15.18 2.44 7.02
CA GLY A 33 -16.37 2.46 7.87
C GLY A 33 -16.06 2.51 9.37
N ASP A 34 -14.80 2.77 9.71
CA ASP A 34 -14.28 2.99 11.06
C ASP A 34 -13.45 4.29 11.04
N ASN A 35 -13.67 5.16 12.02
CA ASN A 35 -13.06 6.48 12.06
C ASN A 35 -11.53 6.43 12.20
N LYS A 36 -10.99 5.50 13.00
CA LYS A 36 -9.53 5.38 13.19
C LYS A 36 -8.86 5.07 11.85
N TYR A 37 -9.39 4.10 11.11
CA TYR A 37 -8.82 3.68 9.82
C TYR A 37 -9.11 4.64 8.68
N ASN A 38 -10.22 5.38 8.73
CA ASN A 38 -10.51 6.44 7.78
C ASN A 38 -9.60 7.66 7.97
N GLN A 39 -9.31 8.03 9.22
CA GLN A 39 -8.53 9.24 9.53
C GLN A 39 -7.03 9.03 9.36
N HIS A 40 -6.53 7.83 9.67
CA HIS A 40 -5.09 7.52 9.69
C HIS A 40 -4.64 6.56 8.59
N GLY A 41 -5.56 5.98 7.81
CA GLY A 41 -5.25 5.03 6.75
C GLY A 41 -5.33 5.63 5.35
N ILE A 42 -4.58 5.05 4.42
CA ILE A 42 -4.63 5.39 2.99
C ILE A 42 -5.45 4.32 2.25
N GLY A 43 -6.73 4.59 2.00
CA GLY A 43 -7.57 3.71 1.17
C GLY A 43 -7.21 3.69 -0.32
N ILE A 44 -6.97 2.49 -0.85
CA ILE A 44 -6.76 2.19 -2.28
C ILE A 44 -7.90 1.29 -2.75
N CYS A 45 -8.56 1.62 -3.85
CA CYS A 45 -9.62 0.80 -4.45
C CYS A 45 -9.15 0.20 -5.78
N LEU A 46 -9.16 -1.13 -5.91
CA LEU A 46 -8.99 -1.78 -7.20
C LEU A 46 -10.38 -2.09 -7.74
N VAL A 47 -10.69 -1.62 -8.95
CA VAL A 47 -12.01 -1.84 -9.56
C VAL A 47 -12.14 -3.32 -9.93
N GLY A 48 -13.07 -4.03 -9.29
CA GLY A 48 -13.30 -5.45 -9.56
C GLY A 48 -14.08 -6.16 -8.46
N ASN A 49 -14.38 -7.44 -8.68
CA ASN A 49 -14.95 -8.32 -7.67
C ASN A 49 -14.04 -9.53 -7.45
N PHE A 50 -13.08 -9.38 -6.54
CA PHE A 50 -12.10 -10.43 -6.29
C PHE A 50 -12.59 -11.56 -5.37
N GLU A 51 -13.90 -11.63 -5.10
CA GLU A 51 -14.53 -12.87 -4.63
C GLU A 51 -14.77 -13.87 -5.77
N LYS A 52 -14.69 -13.44 -7.04
CA LYS A 52 -14.95 -14.29 -8.22
C LYS A 52 -13.69 -14.63 -9.00
N GLU A 53 -12.77 -13.68 -9.14
CA GLU A 53 -11.57 -13.79 -9.97
C GLU A 53 -10.41 -12.99 -9.36
N PRO A 54 -9.14 -13.33 -9.64
CA PRO A 54 -8.02 -12.51 -9.19
C PRO A 54 -7.99 -11.15 -9.92
N PRO A 55 -7.28 -10.13 -9.38
CA PRO A 55 -6.95 -8.92 -10.11
C PRO A 55 -6.20 -9.22 -11.42
N THR A 56 -6.27 -8.32 -12.39
CA THR A 56 -5.41 -8.42 -13.59
C THR A 56 -3.95 -8.25 -13.20
N ASP A 57 -3.03 -8.75 -14.04
CA ASP A 57 -1.59 -8.56 -13.82
C ASP A 57 -1.21 -7.08 -13.78
N ALA A 58 -1.88 -6.24 -14.58
CA ALA A 58 -1.68 -4.80 -14.59
C ALA A 58 -2.14 -4.15 -13.27
N GLN A 59 -3.31 -4.54 -12.75
CA GLN A 59 -3.78 -4.10 -11.44
C GLN A 59 -2.85 -4.53 -10.31
N LEU A 60 -2.38 -5.77 -10.34
CA LEU A 60 -1.50 -6.32 -9.31
C LEU A 60 -0.13 -5.61 -9.33
N ALA A 61 0.45 -5.38 -10.51
CA ALA A 61 1.68 -4.61 -10.65
C ALA A 61 1.50 -3.17 -10.15
N ALA A 62 0.38 -2.52 -10.50
CA ALA A 62 0.07 -1.16 -10.10
C ALA A 62 -0.08 -1.01 -8.58
N VAL A 63 -0.86 -1.89 -7.93
CA VAL A 63 -1.04 -1.82 -6.48
C VAL A 63 0.26 -2.11 -5.73
N LYS A 64 1.07 -3.07 -6.19
CA LYS A 64 2.40 -3.35 -5.58
C LYS A 64 3.33 -2.15 -5.71
N LYS A 65 3.34 -1.48 -6.87
CA LYS A 65 4.12 -0.26 -7.07
C LYS A 65 3.65 0.87 -6.14
N LEU A 66 2.35 1.12 -6.09
CA LEU A 66 1.78 2.18 -5.24
C LEU A 66 2.06 1.92 -3.76
N VAL A 67 1.81 0.69 -3.28
CA VAL A 67 2.10 0.30 -1.90
C VAL A 67 3.59 0.44 -1.61
N GLY A 68 4.48 -0.01 -2.50
CA GLY A 68 5.92 0.14 -2.32
C GLY A 68 6.37 1.59 -2.16
N VAL A 69 5.81 2.52 -2.94
CA VAL A 69 6.07 3.96 -2.81
C VAL A 69 5.53 4.51 -1.49
N LEU A 70 4.28 4.19 -1.13
CA LEU A 70 3.67 4.68 0.11
C LEU A 70 4.37 4.13 1.36
N LYS A 71 4.85 2.88 1.31
CA LYS A 71 5.65 2.29 2.39
C LYS A 71 6.95 3.04 2.61
N ALA A 72 7.67 3.35 1.53
CA ALA A 72 8.91 4.12 1.60
C ALA A 72 8.66 5.55 2.13
N GLU A 73 7.65 6.24 1.60
CA GLU A 73 7.36 7.65 1.94
C GLU A 73 6.88 7.83 3.39
N TYR A 74 6.02 6.92 3.87
CA TYR A 74 5.35 7.06 5.16
C TYR A 74 5.82 6.05 6.21
N ASN A 75 6.90 5.32 5.93
CA ASN A 75 7.47 4.31 6.82
C ASN A 75 6.42 3.26 7.27
N ILE A 76 5.63 2.77 6.32
CA ILE A 76 4.55 1.80 6.57
C ILE A 76 5.12 0.38 6.50
N THR A 77 5.04 -0.37 7.59
CA THR A 77 5.47 -1.77 7.63
C THR A 77 4.44 -2.69 6.98
N SER A 78 4.86 -3.89 6.55
CA SER A 78 3.99 -4.83 5.83
C SER A 78 2.75 -5.25 6.62
N ASP A 79 2.83 -5.34 7.95
CA ASP A 79 1.70 -5.65 8.86
C ASP A 79 0.65 -4.54 8.98
N HIS A 80 0.98 -3.32 8.52
CA HIS A 80 0.05 -2.21 8.38
C HIS A 80 -0.58 -2.11 6.98
N VAL A 81 -0.27 -3.03 6.06
CA VAL A 81 -0.97 -3.18 4.78
C VAL A 81 -2.08 -4.22 4.95
N GLN A 82 -3.30 -3.72 5.18
CA GLN A 82 -4.44 -4.53 5.61
C GLN A 82 -5.56 -4.54 4.57
N GLY A 83 -6.28 -5.66 4.50
CA GLY A 83 -7.52 -5.76 3.73
C GLY A 83 -8.68 -5.15 4.52
N HIS A 84 -9.74 -4.74 3.82
CA HIS A 84 -10.90 -4.17 4.51
C HIS A 84 -11.56 -5.15 5.50
N ARG A 85 -11.51 -6.45 5.19
CA ARG A 85 -11.97 -7.55 6.08
C ARG A 85 -11.24 -7.60 7.43
N ASP A 86 -10.01 -7.09 7.50
CA ASP A 86 -9.21 -7.11 8.74
C ASP A 86 -9.66 -6.00 9.71
N VAL A 87 -10.44 -5.04 9.21
CA VAL A 87 -10.93 -3.86 9.95
C VAL A 87 -12.45 -3.93 10.18
N LYS A 88 -13.18 -4.54 9.25
CA LYS A 88 -14.64 -4.59 9.26
C LYS A 88 -15.13 -5.96 8.81
N ALA A 89 -16.28 -6.40 9.31
CA ALA A 89 -16.97 -7.58 8.76
C ALA A 89 -17.43 -7.31 7.32
N THR A 90 -16.60 -7.68 6.34
CA THR A 90 -16.84 -7.53 4.90
C THR A 90 -16.06 -8.59 4.12
N ALA A 91 -16.50 -8.89 2.89
CA ALA A 91 -15.76 -9.76 1.98
C ALA A 91 -14.58 -9.04 1.30
N CYS A 92 -14.56 -7.70 1.27
CA CYS A 92 -13.46 -6.93 0.65
C CYS A 92 -12.10 -7.25 1.32
N PRO A 93 -11.00 -7.45 0.57
CA PRO A 93 -10.83 -7.19 -0.86
C PRO A 93 -11.17 -8.35 -1.79
N GLY A 94 -11.70 -9.47 -1.30
CA GLY A 94 -11.98 -10.64 -2.12
C GLY A 94 -11.05 -11.82 -1.81
N LYS A 95 -11.57 -13.05 -1.79
CA LYS A 95 -10.79 -14.27 -1.48
C LYS A 95 -9.69 -14.59 -2.51
N TYR A 96 -9.79 -14.06 -3.74
CA TYR A 96 -8.76 -14.18 -4.77
C TYR A 96 -7.79 -13.00 -4.79
N PHE A 97 -7.94 -12.03 -3.87
CA PHE A 97 -7.00 -10.93 -3.75
C PHE A 97 -5.73 -11.38 -2.99
N PRO A 98 -4.52 -11.26 -3.58
CA PRO A 98 -3.29 -11.75 -2.98
C PRO A 98 -2.72 -10.79 -1.93
N MET A 99 -3.40 -10.64 -0.78
CA MET A 99 -3.02 -9.69 0.28
C MET A 99 -1.56 -9.82 0.72
N SER A 100 -1.07 -11.05 0.94
CA SER A 100 0.31 -11.29 1.39
C SER A 100 1.35 -10.81 0.37
N GLU A 101 1.06 -10.94 -0.92
CA GLU A 101 1.96 -10.48 -1.98
C GLU A 101 2.01 -8.95 -2.05
N VAL A 102 0.84 -8.30 -1.92
CA VAL A 102 0.75 -6.83 -1.93
C VAL A 102 1.38 -6.22 -0.67
N ALA A 103 1.13 -6.80 0.51
CA ALA A 103 1.74 -6.36 1.77
C ALA A 103 3.28 -6.47 1.75
N SER A 104 3.78 -7.52 1.10
CA SER A 104 5.22 -7.77 0.92
C SER A 104 5.84 -7.00 -0.24
N ALA A 105 5.12 -6.03 -0.85
CA ALA A 105 5.69 -5.17 -1.87
C ALA A 105 6.97 -4.50 -1.34
N ILE A 106 8.01 -4.54 -2.17
CA ILE A 106 9.30 -3.89 -1.89
C ILE A 106 9.09 -2.38 -1.81
N GLU A 107 9.79 -1.74 -0.89
CA GLU A 107 9.80 -0.28 -0.79
C GLU A 107 10.46 0.30 -2.04
N LEU A 108 9.81 1.30 -2.63
CA LEU A 108 10.25 1.94 -3.87
C LEU A 108 10.47 3.43 -3.62
N PRO A 109 11.70 3.85 -3.27
CA PRO A 109 12.02 5.26 -3.08
C PRO A 109 11.76 6.04 -4.38
N VAL A 110 11.04 7.16 -4.27
CA VAL A 110 10.89 8.07 -5.40
C VAL A 110 12.22 8.79 -5.58
N TYR A 111 12.82 8.72 -6.78
CA TYR A 111 14.08 9.40 -7.09
C TYR A 111 14.03 10.87 -6.64
N GLY A 112 14.80 11.21 -5.61
CA GLY A 112 14.82 12.55 -5.00
C GLY A 112 14.46 12.59 -3.50
N ALA A 113 13.86 11.52 -2.94
CA ALA A 113 13.73 11.37 -1.50
C ALA A 113 15.11 11.05 -0.92
N THR A 114 15.74 12.03 -0.28
CA THR A 114 16.95 11.81 0.53
C THR A 114 16.64 10.75 1.59
N GLU A 115 17.54 9.78 1.76
CA GLU A 115 17.52 8.84 2.89
C GLU A 115 17.08 9.55 4.18
N PRO A 116 16.18 8.97 5.00
CA PRO A 116 15.78 9.60 6.25
C PRO A 116 17.02 9.78 7.13
N ALA A 117 17.36 11.05 7.40
CA ALA A 117 18.42 11.42 8.33
C ALA A 117 18.04 10.93 9.73
N GLY A 118 18.53 9.75 10.12
CA GLY A 118 18.39 9.30 11.50
C GLY A 118 18.30 7.79 11.72
N GLN A 119 19.28 7.01 11.23
CA GLN A 119 19.65 5.76 11.90
C GLN A 119 21.17 5.66 12.07
N THR A 120 21.63 6.01 13.26
CA THR A 120 22.82 5.45 13.92
C THR A 120 22.53 5.55 15.43
N PRO A 121 23.07 4.68 16.33
CA PRO A 121 24.20 3.77 16.10
C PRO A 121 24.10 2.37 16.77
N ALA A 122 24.98 1.46 16.33
CA ALA A 122 25.72 0.63 17.29
C ALA A 122 27.11 0.32 16.73
N SER A 123 28.12 0.90 17.38
CA SER A 123 29.53 0.58 17.19
C SER A 123 29.92 -0.63 18.05
N LYS A 124 30.99 -1.29 17.59
CA LYS A 124 31.85 -2.30 18.25
C LYS A 124 31.33 -3.74 18.35
N MET A 125 32.03 -4.63 17.64
CA MET A 125 33.08 -5.40 18.31
C MET A 125 34.20 -5.79 17.33
N GLU A 126 35.37 -5.23 17.63
CA GLU A 126 36.67 -5.61 17.11
C GLU A 126 37.07 -6.94 17.77
N LEU A 127 37.52 -7.92 16.99
CA LEU A 127 38.38 -8.97 17.50
C LEU A 127 39.49 -9.26 16.48
N ALA A 128 40.58 -8.50 16.58
CA ALA A 128 41.90 -9.07 16.31
C ALA A 128 42.10 -10.21 17.32
N THR A 129 42.69 -11.37 16.99
CA THR A 129 44.10 -11.47 16.64
C THR A 129 44.37 -12.87 16.07
N ARG A 130 45.25 -12.93 15.07
CA ARG A 130 45.90 -14.13 14.55
C ARG A 130 46.80 -14.78 15.62
N LYS A 131 46.82 -16.11 15.65
CA LYS A 131 48.04 -16.91 15.72
C LYS A 131 47.87 -18.08 14.76
#